data_AF-A0A3M5E7M5-F1
#
_entry.id   AF-A0A3M5E7M5-F1
#
_cell.length_a   1.000
_cell.length_b   1.000
_cell.length_c   1.000
_cell.angle_alpha   90.00
_cell.angle_beta   90.00
_cell.angle_gamma   90.00
#
_symmetry.space_group_name_H-M   'P 1'
#
loop_
_entity.id
_entity.type
_entity.pdbx_description
1 polymer ?
#
loop_
_entity_poly.entity_id
_entity_poly.type
_entity_poly.pdbx_seq_one_letter_code
_entity_poly.pdbx_strand_id
1 'polypeptide(L)'
;MERHPCLAHPADGGDQRDFRDRHRRRHARCRPDRDPAGQGHGHPRRGPGRGQCVRWLPGHPAHAGNVQEESAEGGGPLMSMNLVTLLYLIASVCFIQALKGLSHPTTSRRGNLFGMVGMAIAVATTVGLVFKLGAEIATTGVGYIVVGLLVGGTAGSIMAKRVEMTKMPELVAFMHSMIGLAAVFIAIAAVVEPQSLGIVAHLGDTIPTGNRLELFLGAAIGAITFSGSVIAFGKLSGKYKFRLFQGTP
;
A
#
# COMPACT_ATOMS: atom_id res chain seq x y z
N MET A 1 -31.38 40.85 70.13
CA MET A 1 -31.38 41.73 68.96
C MET A 1 -30.41 41.12 67.95
N GLU A 2 -30.86 40.20 67.09
CA GLU A 2 -31.41 40.47 65.74
C GLU A 2 -30.36 41.18 64.84
N ARG A 3 -29.87 40.72 63.67
CA ARG A 3 -30.36 39.75 62.65
C ARG A 3 -29.20 39.19 61.76
N HIS A 4 -29.42 38.00 61.17
CA HIS A 4 -28.82 37.49 59.91
C HIS A 4 -29.67 37.96 58.69
N PRO A 5 -29.43 37.61 57.39
CA PRO A 5 -28.27 37.08 56.63
C PRO A 5 -28.05 37.77 55.23
N CYS A 6 -27.02 37.34 54.47
CA CYS A 6 -27.06 37.04 53.01
C CYS A 6 -25.66 36.50 52.61
N LEU A 7 -25.41 35.19 52.60
CA LEU A 7 -25.62 34.21 51.51
C LEU A 7 -24.92 34.52 50.18
N ALA A 8 -23.76 33.89 49.97
CA ALA A 8 -23.53 32.97 48.86
C ALA A 8 -22.43 31.98 49.29
N HIS A 9 -22.77 30.68 49.36
CA HIS A 9 -21.89 29.57 49.75
C HIS A 9 -21.56 28.69 48.52
N PRO A 10 -20.52 27.83 48.59
CA PRO A 10 -19.71 27.30 47.49
C PRO A 10 -19.96 25.79 47.21
N ALA A 11 -19.14 25.19 46.33
CA ALA A 11 -18.68 23.79 46.36
C ALA A 11 -17.57 23.67 45.28
N ASP A 12 -16.30 23.37 45.54
CA ASP A 12 -15.63 22.26 46.24
C ASP A 12 -15.78 20.88 45.55
N GLY A 13 -14.62 20.23 45.36
CA GLY A 13 -14.47 18.78 45.43
C GLY A 13 -14.37 17.97 44.12
N GLY A 14 -13.15 17.53 43.79
CA GLY A 14 -12.85 16.09 43.78
C GLY A 14 -12.73 15.32 42.46
N ASP A 15 -11.53 14.78 42.26
CA ASP A 15 -11.22 13.36 41.99
C ASP A 15 -11.61 12.69 40.63
N GLN A 16 -10.59 12.53 39.78
CA GLN A 16 -10.04 11.24 39.33
C GLN A 16 -10.96 9.99 39.27
N ARG A 17 -11.12 9.39 38.07
CA ARG A 17 -11.14 7.93 37.71
C ARG A 17 -11.93 7.65 36.42
N ASP A 18 -11.30 7.03 35.42
CA ASP A 18 -11.43 5.60 35.06
C ASP A 18 -12.82 5.20 34.51
N PHE A 19 -12.90 4.90 33.20
CA PHE A 19 -14.07 4.32 32.56
C PHE A 19 -13.65 3.15 31.65
N ARG A 20 -13.10 2.11 32.28
CA ARG A 20 -13.19 0.74 31.81
C ARG A 20 -14.52 0.14 32.30
N ASP A 21 -15.11 -0.72 31.47
CA ASP A 21 -16.26 -1.59 31.75
C ASP A 21 -17.67 -0.98 31.84
N ARG A 22 -18.46 -1.19 30.77
CA ARG A 22 -19.83 -1.73 30.90
C ARG A 22 -20.34 -2.34 29.58
N HIS A 23 -19.99 -3.61 29.40
CA HIS A 23 -20.74 -4.54 28.55
C HIS A 23 -21.94 -5.10 29.35
N ARG A 24 -23.04 -5.38 28.62
CA ARG A 24 -24.24 -6.19 28.98
C ARG A 24 -25.36 -5.48 29.78
N ARG A 25 -26.52 -5.30 29.13
CA ARG A 25 -27.76 -6.12 29.24
C ARG A 25 -28.84 -5.45 28.36
N ARG A 26 -29.22 -6.04 27.21
CA ARG A 26 -30.34 -6.97 26.95
C ARG A 26 -31.76 -6.37 27.04
N HIS A 27 -32.38 -6.28 25.85
CA HIS A 27 -33.75 -6.67 25.44
C HIS A 27 -35.02 -6.17 26.18
N ALA A 28 -35.90 -5.47 25.43
CA ALA A 28 -37.33 -5.78 25.13
C ALA A 28 -37.89 -4.62 24.26
N ARG A 29 -38.38 -4.82 23.01
CA ARG A 29 -39.76 -5.19 22.56
C ARG A 29 -40.85 -4.31 23.22
N CYS A 30 -41.85 -3.68 22.57
CA CYS A 30 -42.50 -3.74 21.25
C CYS A 30 -43.29 -2.41 20.98
N ARG A 31 -43.62 -2.13 19.70
CA ARG A 31 -44.69 -1.22 19.19
C ARG A 31 -46.10 -1.85 19.39
N PRO A 32 -47.30 -1.25 19.08
CA PRO A 32 -47.65 -0.27 18.02
C PRO A 32 -48.87 0.66 18.30
N ASP A 33 -49.52 1.13 17.22
CA ASP A 33 -50.81 1.85 17.05
C ASP A 33 -50.81 3.39 17.20
N ARG A 34 -51.53 4.20 16.41
CA ARG A 34 -52.33 4.09 15.15
C ARG A 34 -52.73 5.53 14.78
N ASP A 35 -52.73 5.90 13.50
CA ASP A 35 -53.32 7.16 12.99
C ASP A 35 -54.86 7.16 13.10
N PRO A 36 -55.56 8.32 13.02
CA PRO A 36 -56.24 8.63 11.75
C PRO A 36 -56.49 10.12 11.40
N ALA A 37 -56.86 10.33 10.13
CA ALA A 37 -57.59 11.45 9.50
C ALA A 37 -56.80 12.75 9.20
N GLY A 38 -56.89 13.39 8.03
CA GLY A 38 -57.67 13.14 6.81
C GLY A 38 -57.58 14.34 5.84
N GLN A 39 -57.90 14.07 4.57
CA GLN A 39 -58.41 14.98 3.51
C GLN A 39 -57.48 15.97 2.80
N GLY A 40 -57.53 15.92 1.46
CA GLY A 40 -57.23 17.08 0.60
C GLY A 40 -56.72 16.72 -0.82
N HIS A 41 -57.65 16.58 -1.78
CA HIS A 41 -57.39 16.43 -3.22
C HIS A 41 -56.69 17.64 -3.87
N GLY A 42 -55.85 17.40 -4.89
CA GLY A 42 -55.47 18.44 -5.87
C GLY A 42 -54.23 18.14 -6.73
N HIS A 43 -54.42 17.60 -7.94
CA HIS A 43 -53.52 17.78 -9.09
C HIS A 43 -54.06 18.94 -9.96
N PRO A 44 -53.38 19.49 -10.99
CA PRO A 44 -51.95 19.44 -11.39
C PRO A 44 -51.38 20.85 -11.74
N ARG A 45 -50.07 20.99 -12.07
CA ARG A 45 -49.55 21.88 -13.15
C ARG A 45 -48.04 21.77 -13.39
N ARG A 46 -47.70 21.91 -14.68
CA ARG A 46 -46.41 21.79 -15.39
C ARG A 46 -45.34 22.82 -14.96
N GLY A 47 -44.06 22.46 -15.11
CA GLY A 47 -42.97 23.41 -15.41
C GLY A 47 -41.55 22.85 -15.17
N PRO A 48 -40.56 22.99 -16.09
CA PRO A 48 -39.45 22.04 -16.22
C PRO A 48 -38.11 22.54 -15.64
N GLY A 49 -37.40 21.69 -14.91
CA GLY A 49 -36.03 21.92 -14.43
C GLY A 49 -35.08 20.88 -15.02
N ARG A 50 -34.24 21.32 -15.95
CA ARG A 50 -33.27 20.54 -16.73
C ARG A 50 -32.29 19.76 -15.85
N GLY A 51 -32.48 18.45 -15.72
CA GLY A 51 -31.46 17.50 -15.28
C GLY A 51 -30.83 16.82 -16.50
N GLN A 52 -29.53 17.02 -16.69
CA GLN A 52 -28.77 16.49 -17.83
C GLN A 52 -28.77 14.96 -17.76
N CYS A 53 -29.43 14.34 -18.74
CA CYS A 53 -29.34 12.92 -18.99
C CYS A 53 -27.98 12.64 -19.64
N VAL A 54 -27.25 11.69 -19.06
CA VAL A 54 -25.93 11.23 -19.49
C VAL A 54 -26.03 10.71 -20.92
N ARG A 55 -25.69 11.56 -21.89
CA ARG A 55 -25.63 11.18 -23.29
C ARG A 55 -24.30 10.51 -23.56
N TRP A 56 -24.27 9.19 -23.40
CA TRP A 56 -23.24 8.35 -23.97
C TRP A 56 -23.21 8.57 -25.48
N LEU A 57 -22.11 9.15 -25.99
CA LEU A 57 -21.84 9.16 -27.43
C LEU A 57 -21.38 7.75 -27.82
N PRO A 58 -22.08 7.07 -28.75
CA PRO A 58 -21.58 5.84 -29.35
C PRO A 58 -20.61 6.20 -30.47
N GLY A 59 -19.42 5.63 -30.45
CA GLY A 59 -18.52 5.64 -31.61
C GLY A 59 -17.13 6.16 -31.32
N HIS A 60 -16.34 5.42 -30.56
CA HIS A 60 -14.91 5.28 -30.79
C HIS A 60 -14.52 3.86 -30.34
N PRO A 61 -13.93 3.03 -31.23
CA PRO A 61 -13.56 1.68 -30.84
C PRO A 61 -12.45 1.75 -29.80
N ALA A 62 -12.71 1.16 -28.63
CA ALA A 62 -11.64 0.72 -27.78
C ALA A 62 -10.84 -0.30 -28.61
N HIS A 63 -9.63 0.05 -29.00
CA HIS A 63 -8.62 -0.92 -29.39
C HIS A 63 -8.28 -1.74 -28.15
N ALA A 64 -9.18 -2.66 -27.79
CA ALA A 64 -8.91 -3.77 -26.91
C ALA A 64 -8.06 -4.75 -27.72
N GLY A 65 -6.76 -4.44 -27.82
CA GLY A 65 -5.77 -5.39 -28.26
C GLY A 65 -5.71 -6.54 -27.26
N ASN A 66 -6.24 -7.68 -27.71
CA ASN A 66 -5.98 -9.03 -27.24
C ASN A 66 -6.47 -9.33 -25.81
N VAL A 67 -7.74 -9.73 -25.74
CA VAL A 67 -8.24 -10.66 -24.72
C VAL A 67 -7.41 -11.93 -24.84
N GLN A 68 -6.51 -12.16 -23.90
CA GLN A 68 -5.80 -13.43 -23.77
C GLN A 68 -6.71 -14.41 -23.01
N GLU A 69 -7.82 -14.77 -23.66
CA GLU A 69 -8.57 -15.98 -23.37
C GLU A 69 -7.83 -17.12 -24.06
N GLU A 70 -7.13 -17.95 -23.29
CA GLU A 70 -6.81 -19.30 -23.71
C GLU A 70 -7.22 -20.26 -22.60
N SER A 71 -8.23 -21.05 -22.94
CA SER A 71 -8.85 -22.11 -22.16
C SER A 71 -7.82 -23.12 -21.65
N ALA A 72 -8.16 -23.67 -20.49
CA ALA A 72 -7.48 -24.79 -19.85
C ALA A 72 -7.27 -25.98 -20.80
N GLU A 73 -6.03 -26.48 -20.86
CA GLU A 73 -5.68 -27.89 -20.96
C GLU A 73 -4.27 -28.11 -20.38
N GLY A 74 -4.08 -29.28 -19.79
CA GLY A 74 -3.06 -29.52 -18.76
C GLY A 74 -1.65 -29.85 -19.25
N GLY A 75 -0.76 -29.96 -18.25
CA GLY A 75 0.40 -30.86 -18.27
C GLY A 75 1.62 -30.46 -19.11
N GLY A 76 2.41 -29.50 -18.60
CA GLY A 76 3.84 -29.30 -18.92
C GLY A 76 4.16 -28.10 -19.86
N PRO A 77 5.39 -27.53 -19.88
CA PRO A 77 6.55 -27.62 -18.99
C PRO A 77 6.62 -26.44 -17.97
N LEU A 78 7.65 -26.47 -17.13
CA LEU A 78 7.79 -25.77 -15.84
C LEU A 78 7.49 -24.26 -15.73
N MET A 79 7.31 -23.46 -16.80
CA MET A 79 6.78 -22.08 -16.73
C MET A 79 6.21 -21.60 -18.08
N SER A 80 4.88 -21.60 -18.24
CA SER A 80 4.16 -20.91 -19.33
C SER A 80 3.88 -19.44 -18.98
N MET A 81 3.67 -18.57 -19.96
CA MET A 81 3.39 -17.14 -19.69
C MET A 81 2.09 -16.97 -18.88
N ASN A 82 1.07 -17.79 -19.17
CA ASN A 82 -0.17 -17.85 -18.43
C ASN A 82 0.04 -18.25 -16.96
N LEU A 83 0.95 -19.21 -16.69
CA LEU A 83 1.30 -19.62 -15.34
C LEU A 83 2.00 -18.49 -14.57
N VAL A 84 2.92 -17.76 -15.20
CA VAL A 84 3.61 -16.61 -14.60
C VAL A 84 2.60 -15.53 -14.18
N THR A 85 1.67 -15.19 -15.07
CA THR A 85 0.60 -14.22 -14.79
C THR A 85 -0.30 -14.69 -13.65
N LEU A 86 -0.70 -15.96 -13.64
CA LEU A 86 -1.53 -16.54 -12.58
C LEU A 86 -0.81 -16.54 -11.22
N LEU A 87 0.49 -16.86 -11.18
CA LEU A 87 1.28 -16.81 -9.95
C LEU A 87 1.43 -15.38 -9.41
N TYR A 88 1.63 -14.39 -10.28
CA TYR A 88 1.65 -12.98 -9.85
C TYR A 88 0.28 -12.49 -9.36
N LEU A 89 -0.81 -12.97 -9.95
CA LEU A 89 -2.16 -12.69 -9.45
C LEU A 89 -2.37 -13.29 -8.05
N ILE A 90 -1.98 -14.56 -7.85
CA ILE A 90 -2.03 -15.21 -6.53
C ILE A 90 -1.17 -14.44 -5.51
N ALA A 91 0.05 -14.04 -5.88
CA ALA A 91 0.93 -13.25 -5.02
C ALA A 91 0.28 -11.91 -4.62
N SER A 92 -0.37 -11.23 -5.57
CA SER A 92 -1.09 -9.97 -5.34
C SER A 92 -2.26 -10.15 -4.36
N VAL A 93 -3.07 -11.19 -4.52
CA VAL A 93 -4.16 -11.52 -3.58
C VAL A 93 -3.60 -11.81 -2.18
N CYS A 94 -2.47 -12.51 -2.11
CA CYS A 94 -1.79 -12.82 -0.86
C CYS A 94 -1.31 -11.54 -0.13
N PHE A 95 -0.74 -10.57 -0.87
CA PHE A 95 -0.35 -9.28 -0.31
C PHE A 95 -1.53 -8.44 0.18
N ILE A 96 -2.66 -8.43 -0.54
CA ILE A 96 -3.89 -7.76 -0.08
C ILE A 96 -4.37 -8.38 1.24
N GLN A 97 -4.36 -9.70 1.34
CA GLN A 97 -4.73 -10.42 2.57
C GLN A 97 -3.74 -10.18 3.71
N ALA A 98 -2.45 -10.01 3.40
CA ALA A 98 -1.43 -9.63 4.37
C ALA A 98 -1.74 -8.25 4.99
N LEU A 99 -1.99 -7.24 4.15
CA LEU A 99 -2.32 -5.88 4.61
C LEU A 99 -3.59 -5.87 5.47
N LYS A 100 -4.65 -6.56 5.02
CA LYS A 100 -5.89 -6.71 5.77
C LYS A 100 -5.70 -7.43 7.11
N GLY A 101 -4.87 -8.46 7.13
CA GLY A 101 -4.57 -9.23 8.34
C GLY A 101 -3.75 -8.44 9.36
N LEU A 102 -2.86 -7.55 8.91
CA LEU A 102 -2.03 -6.69 9.75
C LEU A 102 -2.82 -5.57 10.43
N SER A 103 -3.99 -5.19 9.93
CA SER A 103 -4.82 -4.12 10.51
C SER A 103 -5.50 -4.48 11.84
N HIS A 104 -5.55 -5.77 12.23
CA HIS A 104 -6.15 -6.20 13.49
C HIS A 104 -5.17 -7.08 14.30
N PRO A 105 -4.97 -6.82 15.61
CA PRO A 105 -3.98 -7.53 16.42
C PRO A 105 -4.24 -9.04 16.52
N THR A 106 -5.52 -9.44 16.51
CA THR A 106 -5.94 -10.85 16.55
C THR A 106 -5.61 -11.62 15.27
N THR A 107 -5.52 -10.94 14.13
CA THR A 107 -5.21 -11.55 12.82
C THR A 107 -3.79 -11.27 12.33
N SER A 108 -3.03 -10.40 13.02
CA SER A 108 -1.70 -9.94 12.61
C SER A 108 -0.71 -11.07 12.30
N ARG A 109 -0.70 -12.14 13.12
CA ARG A 109 0.17 -13.32 12.87
C ARG A 109 -0.15 -14.02 11.56
N ARG A 110 -1.44 -14.17 11.22
CA ARG A 110 -1.88 -14.77 9.95
C ARG A 110 -1.59 -13.83 8.78
N GLY A 111 -1.80 -12.52 8.96
CA GLY A 111 -1.46 -11.51 7.96
C GLY A 111 0.02 -11.55 7.57
N ASN A 112 0.91 -11.64 8.55
CA ASN A 112 2.35 -11.76 8.30
C ASN A 112 2.72 -13.06 7.54
N LEU A 113 2.05 -14.18 7.84
CA LEU A 113 2.26 -15.43 7.12
C LEU A 113 1.86 -15.30 5.64
N PHE A 114 0.71 -14.70 5.34
CA PHE A 114 0.33 -14.40 3.95
C PHE A 114 1.37 -13.50 3.28
N GLY A 115 1.90 -12.48 3.97
CA GLY A 115 2.98 -11.65 3.43
C GLY A 115 4.23 -12.45 3.05
N MET A 116 4.68 -13.36 3.92
CA MET A 116 5.84 -14.23 3.65
C MET A 116 5.59 -15.18 2.47
N VAL A 117 4.40 -15.81 2.41
CA VAL A 117 4.03 -16.71 1.31
C VAL A 117 3.92 -15.95 -0.01
N GLY A 118 3.30 -14.77 -0.01
CA GLY A 118 3.17 -13.91 -1.19
C GLY A 118 4.53 -13.50 -1.75
N MET A 119 5.45 -13.08 -0.88
CA MET A 119 6.82 -12.75 -1.29
C MET A 119 7.58 -13.99 -1.79
N ALA A 120 7.43 -15.15 -1.14
CA ALA A 120 8.06 -16.39 -1.59
C ALA A 120 7.62 -16.79 -3.01
N ILE A 121 6.31 -16.71 -3.30
CA ILE A 121 5.76 -16.99 -4.64
C ILE A 121 6.30 -15.99 -5.66
N ALA A 122 6.31 -14.69 -5.34
CA ALA A 122 6.82 -13.66 -6.25
C ALA A 122 8.30 -13.87 -6.59
N VAL A 123 9.18 -14.07 -5.59
CA VAL A 123 10.60 -14.36 -5.84
C VAL A 123 10.77 -15.65 -6.63
N ALA A 124 10.07 -16.73 -6.27
CA ALA A 124 10.18 -18.01 -6.98
C ALA A 124 9.74 -17.89 -8.46
N THR A 125 8.70 -17.11 -8.73
CA THR A 125 8.22 -16.84 -10.10
C THR A 125 9.25 -16.04 -10.88
N THR A 126 9.82 -14.98 -10.30
CA THR A 126 10.88 -14.19 -10.95
C THR A 126 12.13 -15.03 -11.20
N VAL A 127 12.55 -15.86 -10.26
CA VAL A 127 13.68 -16.79 -10.42
C VAL A 127 13.39 -17.81 -11.51
N GLY A 128 12.19 -18.39 -11.56
CA GLY A 128 11.77 -19.29 -12.64
C GLY A 128 11.79 -18.63 -14.02
N LEU A 129 11.35 -17.37 -14.11
CA LEU A 129 11.41 -16.57 -15.33
C LEU A 129 12.87 -16.32 -15.74
N VAL A 130 13.73 -15.95 -14.79
CA VAL A 130 15.16 -15.75 -15.02
C VAL A 130 15.85 -17.03 -15.46
N PHE A 131 15.50 -18.21 -14.95
CA PHE A 131 16.08 -19.46 -15.43
C PHE A 131 15.63 -19.82 -16.85
N LYS A 132 14.38 -19.48 -17.22
CA LYS A 132 13.88 -19.67 -18.58
C LYS A 132 14.58 -18.76 -19.58
N LEU A 133 14.72 -17.46 -19.26
CA LEU A 133 15.45 -16.49 -20.09
C LEU A 133 16.98 -16.69 -20.00
N GLY A 134 17.48 -17.16 -18.87
CA GLY A 134 18.89 -17.43 -18.58
C GLY A 134 19.45 -18.69 -19.26
N ALA A 135 18.60 -19.51 -19.88
CA ALA A 135 19.07 -20.47 -20.88
C ALA A 135 19.63 -19.76 -22.14
N GLU A 136 19.22 -18.51 -22.39
CA GLU A 136 19.69 -17.68 -23.52
C GLU A 136 20.66 -16.56 -23.08
N ILE A 137 20.56 -16.07 -21.84
CA ILE A 137 21.45 -15.04 -21.26
C ILE A 137 22.65 -15.69 -20.55
N ALA A 138 23.85 -15.16 -20.76
CA ALA A 138 25.10 -15.63 -20.15
C ALA A 138 24.95 -15.95 -18.64
N THR A 139 25.40 -17.14 -18.24
CA THR A 139 25.36 -17.68 -16.86
C THR A 139 25.88 -16.73 -15.79
N THR A 140 26.73 -15.77 -16.17
CA THR A 140 27.25 -14.69 -15.33
C THR A 140 26.16 -13.79 -14.75
N GLY A 141 25.09 -13.49 -15.51
CA GLY A 141 24.01 -12.59 -15.08
C GLY A 141 23.20 -13.14 -13.90
N VAL A 142 22.89 -14.45 -13.94
CA VAL A 142 22.21 -15.15 -12.84
C VAL A 142 23.06 -15.14 -11.57
N GLY A 143 24.39 -15.25 -11.72
CA GLY A 143 25.34 -15.13 -10.61
C GLY A 143 25.19 -13.82 -9.85
N TYR A 144 25.11 -12.68 -10.54
CA TYR A 144 24.94 -11.36 -9.90
C TYR A 144 23.60 -11.24 -9.16
N ILE A 145 22.51 -11.79 -9.69
CA ILE A 145 21.20 -11.78 -9.04
C ILE A 145 21.25 -12.56 -7.73
N VAL A 146 21.81 -13.78 -7.76
CA VAL A 146 21.93 -14.63 -6.57
C VAL A 146 22.83 -13.98 -5.52
N VAL A 147 23.98 -13.43 -5.93
CA VAL A 147 24.88 -12.72 -5.02
C VAL A 147 24.20 -11.50 -4.41
N GLY A 148 23.52 -10.67 -5.20
CA GLY A 148 22.79 -9.51 -4.73
C GLY A 148 21.67 -9.87 -3.74
N LEU A 149 20.89 -10.91 -4.04
CA LEU A 149 19.82 -11.40 -3.18
C LEU A 149 20.36 -11.96 -1.86
N LEU A 150 21.45 -12.73 -1.90
CA LEU A 150 22.08 -13.27 -0.70
C LEU A 150 22.70 -12.16 0.15
N VAL A 151 23.47 -11.25 -0.44
CA VAL A 151 24.12 -10.15 0.30
C VAL A 151 23.06 -9.22 0.90
N GLY A 152 22.10 -8.76 0.10
CA GLY A 152 21.03 -7.87 0.57
C GLY A 152 20.11 -8.55 1.59
N GLY A 153 19.68 -9.78 1.32
CA GLY A 153 18.79 -10.55 2.19
C GLY A 153 19.44 -10.92 3.52
N THR A 154 20.71 -11.31 3.52
CA THR A 154 21.45 -11.63 4.76
C THR A 154 21.75 -10.36 5.57
N ALA A 155 22.26 -9.29 4.95
CA ALA A 155 22.53 -8.03 5.62
C ALA A 155 21.26 -7.45 6.26
N GLY A 156 20.15 -7.41 5.51
CA GLY A 156 18.84 -6.96 6.01
C GLY A 156 18.34 -7.83 7.17
N SER A 157 18.45 -9.15 7.05
CA SER A 157 18.02 -10.08 8.10
C SER A 157 18.84 -9.94 9.39
N ILE A 158 20.15 -9.73 9.29
CA ILE A 158 21.02 -9.50 10.44
C ILE A 158 20.65 -8.19 11.12
N MET A 159 20.49 -7.11 10.35
CA MET A 159 20.17 -5.79 10.86
C MET A 159 18.80 -5.76 11.55
N ALA A 160 17.80 -6.44 10.98
CA ALA A 160 16.47 -6.58 11.59
C ALA A 160 16.48 -7.36 12.92
N LYS A 161 17.34 -8.38 13.06
CA LYS A 161 17.44 -9.19 14.29
C LYS A 161 18.18 -8.49 15.44
N ARG A 162 19.04 -7.53 15.13
CA ARG A 162 19.94 -6.89 16.11
C ARG A 162 19.39 -5.57 16.66
N VAL A 163 18.29 -5.04 16.12
CA VAL A 163 17.76 -3.74 16.55
C VAL A 163 16.98 -3.85 17.86
N GLU A 164 17.14 -2.85 18.71
CA GLU A 164 16.34 -2.67 19.91
C GLU A 164 14.90 -2.26 19.55
N MET A 165 13.91 -2.76 20.27
CA MET A 165 12.49 -2.44 20.06
C MET A 165 12.18 -0.94 20.19
N THR A 166 13.06 -0.16 20.82
CA THR A 166 12.96 1.30 20.97
C THR A 166 13.39 2.07 19.72
N LYS A 167 14.24 1.48 18.89
CA LYS A 167 14.76 2.07 17.65
C LYS A 167 14.03 1.55 16.40
N MET A 168 12.84 0.97 16.58
CA MET A 168 12.01 0.51 15.47
C MET A 168 11.72 1.62 14.44
N PRO A 169 11.41 2.87 14.83
CA PRO A 169 11.20 3.95 13.85
C PRO A 169 12.46 4.26 13.01
N GLU A 170 13.64 4.18 13.62
CA GLU A 170 14.93 4.42 12.95
C GLU A 170 15.21 3.33 11.90
N LEU A 171 15.06 2.06 12.28
CA LEU A 171 15.31 0.96 11.35
C LEU A 171 14.31 0.95 10.20
N VAL A 172 13.03 1.25 10.46
CA VAL A 172 12.00 1.33 9.41
C VAL A 172 12.33 2.46 8.43
N ALA A 173 12.75 3.63 8.92
CA ALA A 173 13.17 4.74 8.06
C ALA A 173 14.33 4.32 7.15
N PHE A 174 15.34 3.65 7.70
CA PHE A 174 16.48 3.15 6.93
C PHE A 174 16.07 2.10 5.88
N MET A 175 15.26 1.11 6.23
CA MET A 175 14.78 0.09 5.27
C MET A 175 13.97 0.72 4.12
N HIS A 176 13.17 1.75 4.40
CA HIS A 176 12.40 2.44 3.37
C HIS A 176 13.30 3.27 2.42
N SER A 177 14.44 3.79 2.90
CA SER A 177 15.42 4.43 2.01
C SER A 177 15.98 3.46 0.96
N MET A 178 16.22 2.20 1.34
CA MET A 178 16.74 1.18 0.42
C MET A 178 15.74 0.83 -0.68
N ILE A 179 14.44 0.85 -0.36
CA ILE A 179 13.37 0.67 -1.37
C ILE A 179 13.40 1.82 -2.39
N GLY A 180 13.56 3.07 -1.92
CA GLY A 180 13.68 4.24 -2.78
C GLY A 180 14.91 4.19 -3.70
N LEU A 181 16.06 3.81 -3.15
CA LEU A 181 17.29 3.64 -3.94
C LEU A 181 17.17 2.53 -4.98
N ALA A 182 16.54 1.41 -4.62
CA ALA A 182 16.27 0.32 -5.56
C ALA A 182 15.41 0.79 -6.75
N ALA A 183 14.37 1.59 -6.50
CA ALA A 183 13.54 2.16 -7.57
C ALA A 183 14.35 3.06 -8.52
N VAL A 184 15.26 3.88 -7.98
CA VAL A 184 16.17 4.73 -8.79
C VAL A 184 17.11 3.87 -9.64
N PHE A 185 17.70 2.81 -9.08
CA PHE A 185 18.56 1.91 -9.86
C PHE A 185 17.80 1.15 -10.95
N ILE A 186 16.57 0.72 -10.68
CA ILE A 186 15.70 0.12 -11.71
C ILE A 186 15.43 1.12 -12.84
N ALA A 187 15.12 2.38 -12.51
CA ALA A 187 14.87 3.41 -13.52
C ALA A 187 16.14 3.74 -14.34
N ILE A 188 17.32 3.78 -13.71
CA ILE A 188 18.60 3.97 -14.43
C ILE A 188 18.85 2.79 -15.37
N ALA A 189 18.69 1.55 -14.89
CA ALA A 189 18.83 0.36 -15.72
C ALA A 189 17.87 0.39 -16.92
N ALA A 190 16.63 0.84 -16.70
CA ALA A 190 15.62 0.97 -17.76
C ALA A 190 15.97 2.02 -18.83
N VAL A 191 16.68 3.08 -18.48
CA VAL A 191 17.12 4.12 -19.42
C VAL A 191 18.39 3.69 -20.18
N VAL A 192 19.30 2.99 -19.51
CA VAL A 192 20.55 2.51 -20.12
C VAL A 192 20.27 1.37 -21.09
N GLU A 193 19.36 0.46 -20.75
CA GLU A 193 19.06 -0.73 -21.55
C GLU A 193 17.54 -0.88 -21.79
N PRO A 194 16.91 0.04 -22.55
CA PRO A 194 15.44 0.08 -22.72
C PRO A 194 14.87 -1.15 -23.44
N GLN A 195 15.72 -1.90 -24.13
CA GLN A 195 15.36 -3.07 -24.92
C GLN A 195 15.07 -4.30 -24.04
N SER A 196 15.86 -4.46 -22.97
CA SER A 196 15.71 -5.59 -22.04
C SER A 196 14.38 -5.54 -21.27
N LEU A 197 13.76 -4.36 -21.20
CA LEU A 197 12.45 -4.13 -20.58
C LEU A 197 11.30 -4.03 -21.58
N GLY A 198 11.55 -4.25 -22.88
CA GLY A 198 10.51 -4.20 -23.92
C GLY A 198 9.92 -2.81 -24.16
N ILE A 199 10.62 -1.74 -23.77
CA ILE A 199 10.16 -0.35 -23.96
C ILE A 199 10.33 0.09 -25.43
N VAL A 200 11.31 -0.50 -26.12
CA VAL A 200 11.67 -0.18 -27.50
C VAL A 200 11.99 -1.47 -28.27
N ALA A 201 11.60 -1.56 -29.54
CA ALA A 201 11.83 -2.71 -30.41
C ALA A 201 13.28 -2.81 -30.93
N HIS A 202 13.96 -1.68 -31.21
CA HIS A 202 15.33 -1.66 -31.74
C HIS A 202 16.23 -0.60 -31.06
N LEU A 203 17.57 -0.80 -31.05
CA LEU A 203 18.50 0.19 -30.50
C LEU A 203 18.38 1.47 -31.33
N GLY A 204 17.84 2.54 -30.74
CA GLY A 204 17.78 3.86 -31.37
C GLY A 204 16.38 4.46 -31.52
N ASP A 205 15.30 3.69 -31.32
CA ASP A 205 13.97 4.31 -31.36
C ASP A 205 13.74 5.19 -30.13
N THR A 206 12.96 6.24 -30.32
CA THR A 206 12.57 7.14 -29.24
C THR A 206 11.69 6.41 -28.24
N ILE A 207 12.09 6.41 -26.97
CA ILE A 207 11.25 5.94 -25.85
C ILE A 207 9.91 6.70 -25.91
N PRO A 208 8.77 5.98 -25.97
CA PRO A 208 7.45 6.60 -25.94
C PRO A 208 7.32 7.55 -24.75
N THR A 209 6.66 8.69 -24.95
CA THR A 209 6.52 9.74 -23.92
C THR A 209 5.88 9.23 -22.63
N GLY A 210 4.97 8.25 -22.71
CA GLY A 210 4.35 7.58 -21.56
C GLY A 210 5.36 6.83 -20.68
N ASN A 211 6.15 5.94 -21.25
CA ASN A 211 7.15 5.17 -20.51
C ASN A 211 8.25 6.08 -19.94
N ARG A 212 8.65 7.12 -20.69
CA ARG A 212 9.61 8.12 -20.18
C ARG A 212 9.07 8.85 -18.96
N LEU A 213 7.78 9.21 -18.95
CA LEU A 213 7.13 9.83 -17.80
C LEU A 213 7.05 8.87 -16.61
N GLU A 214 6.69 7.61 -16.84
CA GLU A 214 6.62 6.58 -15.79
C GLU A 214 7.98 6.36 -15.13
N LEU A 215 9.05 6.19 -15.93
CA LEU A 215 10.42 6.04 -15.43
C LEU A 215 10.87 7.29 -14.66
N PHE A 216 10.56 8.49 -15.16
CA PHE A 216 10.88 9.73 -14.45
C PHE A 216 10.14 9.83 -13.12
N LEU A 217 8.84 9.54 -13.07
CA LEU A 217 8.04 9.56 -11.84
C LEU A 217 8.55 8.51 -10.85
N GLY A 218 8.85 7.29 -11.30
CA GLY A 218 9.42 6.24 -10.47
C GLY A 218 10.76 6.64 -9.86
N ALA A 219 11.66 7.20 -10.67
CA ALA A 219 12.97 7.69 -10.21
C ALA A 219 12.81 8.88 -9.24
N ALA A 220 11.95 9.84 -9.55
CA ALA A 220 11.73 11.03 -8.73
C ALA A 220 11.14 10.66 -7.35
N ILE A 221 10.11 9.81 -7.32
CA ILE A 221 9.50 9.32 -6.08
C ILE A 221 10.54 8.51 -5.28
N GLY A 222 11.31 7.63 -5.95
CA GLY A 222 12.38 6.87 -5.32
C GLY A 222 13.45 7.76 -4.68
N ALA A 223 13.90 8.79 -5.37
CA ALA A 223 14.91 9.74 -4.87
C ALA A 223 14.39 10.59 -3.70
N ILE A 224 13.13 11.03 -3.76
CA ILE A 224 12.48 11.76 -2.66
C ILE A 224 12.35 10.85 -1.43
N THR A 225 11.91 9.61 -1.61
CA THR A 225 11.82 8.61 -0.54
C THR A 225 13.20 8.33 0.08
N PHE A 226 14.23 8.14 -0.75
CA PHE A 226 15.59 7.92 -0.27
C PHE A 226 16.10 9.10 0.57
N SER A 227 16.06 10.31 0.01
CA SER A 227 16.53 11.52 0.69
C SER A 227 15.76 11.81 1.98
N GLY A 228 14.42 11.73 1.94
CA GLY A 228 13.55 11.92 3.11
C GLY A 228 13.83 10.91 4.22
N SER A 229 13.97 9.62 3.87
CA SER A 229 14.28 8.57 4.84
C SER A 229 15.69 8.70 5.44
N VAL A 230 16.70 9.12 4.66
CA VAL A 230 18.06 9.36 5.18
C VAL A 230 18.07 10.52 6.18
N ILE A 231 17.35 11.60 5.88
CA ILE A 231 17.21 12.74 6.81
C ILE A 231 16.45 12.30 8.08
N ALA A 232 15.37 11.53 7.94
CA ALA A 232 14.59 11.01 9.08
C ALA A 232 15.43 10.09 9.98
N PHE A 233 16.17 9.15 9.39
CA PHE A 233 17.13 8.30 10.10
C PHE A 233 18.20 9.14 10.83
N GLY A 234 18.73 10.18 10.17
CA GLY A 234 19.72 11.07 10.77
C GLY A 234 19.19 11.82 12.00
N LYS A 235 17.93 12.24 11.97
CA LYS A 235 17.26 12.90 13.11
C LYS A 235 16.99 11.93 14.27
N LEU A 236 16.55 10.70 13.97
CA LEU A 236 16.18 9.70 14.98
C LEU A 236 17.39 9.00 15.61
N SER A 237 18.47 8.79 14.85
CA SER A 237 19.70 8.15 15.35
C SER A 237 20.50 9.00 16.34
N GLY A 238 20.11 10.27 16.56
CA GLY A 238 20.82 11.21 17.44
C GLY A 238 22.19 11.67 16.93
N LYS A 239 22.62 11.21 15.74
CA LYS A 239 23.93 11.52 15.15
C LYS A 239 23.98 12.91 14.50
N TYR A 240 22.84 13.43 14.02
CA TYR A 240 22.75 14.74 13.40
C TYR A 240 21.96 15.70 14.31
N LYS A 241 22.68 16.54 15.05
CA LYS A 241 22.11 17.55 15.94
C LYS A 241 21.61 18.74 15.10
N PHE A 242 20.44 18.62 14.46
CA PHE A 242 19.77 19.75 13.81
C PHE A 242 19.32 20.73 14.89
N ARG A 243 20.17 21.73 15.15
CA ARG A 243 20.07 22.69 16.24
C ARG A 243 19.09 23.84 15.95
N LEU A 244 17.96 23.56 15.27
CA LEU A 244 17.01 24.60 14.83
C LEU A 244 15.77 24.75 15.72
N PHE A 245 15.48 23.77 16.58
CA PHE A 245 14.39 23.85 17.56
C PHE A 245 14.90 23.42 18.93
N GLN A 246 15.66 24.29 19.58
CA GLN A 246 15.71 24.31 21.03
C GLN A 246 14.66 25.33 21.48
N GLY A 247 13.52 24.82 21.98
CA GLY A 247 12.67 25.63 22.84
C GLY A 247 13.48 25.97 24.09
N THR A 248 13.60 27.26 24.38
CA THR A 248 14.14 27.79 25.63
C THR A 248 13.41 27.14 26.82
N PRO A 249 14.14 26.78 27.90
CA PRO A 249 13.56 26.13 29.09
C PRO A 249 12.44 26.94 29.75
#